data_AF-A0A263BV05-F1
#
_entry.id   AF-A0A263BV05-F1
#
_cell.length_a   1.000
_cell.length_b   1.000
_cell.length_c   1.000
_cell.angle_alpha   90.00
_cell.angle_beta   90.00
_cell.angle_gamma   90.00
#
_symmetry.space_group_name_H-M   'P 1'
#
loop_
_entity.id
_entity.type
_entity.pdbx_description
1 polymer ?
#
loop_
_entity_poly.entity_id
_entity_poly.type
_entity_poly.pdbx_seq_one_letter_code
_entity_poly.pdbx_strand_id
1 'polypeptide(L)'
;MTKNKKVKIGISIAIISLIVLSSVFIASAFVLNRPAMSSISFKGYDDGIKLADRNGNYTSLNINKQLNADFSLELNNVYLGIKRIIISYTLTSKGGKIPSDYKNEEISNKCSISIDGKKYDIVDVTLASNVIEGGTLEGALLLDESNYGTDFVLSENSVFNVSFNNLLNINKDIDFEFQVDMPNISKDQINFDFKYKNKKYTIKSIELDSITTTLNFSKAVNIKDMKIVQNNETYDAITVSNKGQHYISFPAVQRGIPFTIYIGNEKLHTSTHERIYAHTFD
;
A
#
# COMPACT_ATOMS: atom_id res chain seq x y z
N MET A 1 -54.28 21.56 -31.12
CA MET A 1 -52.96 21.93 -30.57
C MET A 1 -52.37 20.79 -29.74
N THR A 2 -51.64 19.80 -30.28
CA THR A 2 -50.97 18.77 -29.43
C THR A 2 -49.89 17.92 -30.14
N LYS A 3 -49.26 18.36 -31.25
CA LYS A 3 -48.21 17.56 -31.92
C LYS A 3 -46.75 17.97 -31.68
N ASN A 4 -46.49 19.19 -31.18
CA ASN A 4 -45.10 19.69 -31.02
C ASN A 4 -44.45 19.44 -29.64
N LYS A 5 -45.16 18.86 -28.66
CA LYS A 5 -44.62 18.65 -27.30
C LYS A 5 -43.84 17.32 -27.14
N LYS A 6 -44.12 16.31 -27.97
CA LYS A 6 -43.48 14.98 -27.85
C LYS A 6 -42.06 14.93 -28.44
N VAL A 7 -41.75 15.74 -29.46
CA VAL A 7 -40.43 15.75 -30.11
C VAL A 7 -39.35 16.40 -29.22
N LYS A 8 -39.71 17.44 -28.44
CA LYS A 8 -38.75 18.13 -27.54
C LYS A 8 -38.30 17.27 -26.35
N ILE A 9 -39.14 16.34 -25.89
CA ILE A 9 -38.81 15.46 -24.75
C ILE A 9 -37.89 14.32 -25.18
N GLY A 10 -38.09 13.75 -26.39
CA GLY A 10 -37.25 12.67 -26.90
C GLY A 10 -35.79 13.09 -27.17
N ILE A 11 -35.58 14.31 -27.67
CA ILE A 11 -34.22 14.86 -27.91
C ILE A 11 -33.51 15.17 -26.59
N SER A 12 -34.24 15.65 -25.58
CA SER A 12 -33.66 15.96 -24.26
C SER A 12 -33.19 14.71 -23.52
N ILE A 13 -33.91 13.59 -23.63
CA ILE A 13 -33.50 12.31 -23.03
C ILE A 13 -32.26 11.75 -23.74
N ALA A 14 -32.20 11.82 -25.08
CA ALA A 14 -31.04 11.33 -25.82
C ALA A 14 -29.74 12.11 -25.49
N ILE A 15 -29.84 13.43 -25.28
CA ILE A 15 -28.68 14.27 -24.91
C ILE A 15 -28.22 13.97 -23.49
N ILE A 16 -29.15 13.78 -22.53
CA ILE A 16 -28.79 13.42 -21.15
C ILE A 16 -28.13 12.03 -21.11
N SER A 17 -28.66 11.05 -21.86
CA SER A 17 -28.05 9.72 -21.97
C SER A 17 -26.64 9.79 -22.55
N LEU A 18 -26.40 10.64 -23.57
CA LEU A 18 -25.08 10.81 -24.18
C LEU A 18 -24.08 11.47 -23.21
N ILE A 19 -24.54 12.41 -22.38
CA ILE A 19 -23.71 13.07 -21.34
C ILE A 19 -23.38 12.09 -20.21
N VAL A 20 -24.32 11.24 -19.80
CA VAL A 20 -24.07 10.22 -18.75
C VAL A 20 -23.15 9.11 -19.28
N LEU A 21 -23.31 8.67 -20.53
CA LEU A 21 -22.40 7.70 -21.13
C LEU A 21 -20.99 8.28 -21.30
N SER A 22 -20.85 9.54 -21.73
CA SER A 22 -19.52 10.16 -21.87
C SER A 22 -18.83 10.42 -20.53
N SER A 23 -19.55 10.76 -19.46
CA SER A 23 -18.94 10.89 -18.12
C SER A 23 -18.49 9.55 -17.54
N VAL A 24 -19.23 8.47 -17.80
CA VAL A 24 -18.80 7.10 -17.43
C VAL A 24 -17.57 6.69 -18.24
N PHE A 25 -17.50 7.00 -19.53
CA PHE A 25 -16.32 6.71 -20.36
C PHE A 25 -15.09 7.55 -19.96
N ILE A 26 -15.26 8.80 -19.55
CA ILE A 26 -14.17 9.64 -19.04
C ILE A 26 -13.67 9.13 -17.69
N ALA A 27 -14.56 8.73 -16.77
CA ALA A 27 -14.17 8.10 -15.51
C ALA A 27 -13.45 6.76 -15.74
N SER A 28 -13.94 5.94 -16.67
CA SER A 28 -13.30 4.67 -17.08
C SER A 28 -11.94 4.90 -17.73
N ALA A 29 -11.80 5.93 -18.58
CA ALA A 29 -10.56 6.30 -19.22
C ALA A 29 -9.53 6.86 -18.24
N PHE A 30 -9.95 7.59 -17.19
CA PHE A 30 -9.06 7.99 -16.10
C PHE A 30 -8.61 6.82 -15.22
N VAL A 31 -9.44 5.80 -15.07
CA VAL A 31 -9.06 4.54 -14.39
C VAL A 31 -8.12 3.70 -15.27
N LEU A 32 -8.28 3.72 -16.60
CA LEU A 32 -7.50 2.93 -17.56
C LEU A 32 -6.19 3.57 -18.06
N ASN A 33 -6.04 4.90 -17.98
CA ASN A 33 -4.80 5.61 -18.35
C ASN A 33 -3.86 5.90 -17.17
N ARG A 34 -4.03 5.19 -16.05
CA ARG A 34 -3.00 5.24 -15.01
C ARG A 34 -1.74 4.54 -15.52
N PRO A 35 -0.54 5.12 -15.38
CA PRO A 35 0.66 4.35 -15.54
C PRO A 35 0.54 3.16 -14.58
N ALA A 36 0.60 1.95 -15.11
CA ALA A 36 0.80 0.79 -14.27
C ALA A 36 2.04 1.07 -13.42
N MET A 37 2.02 0.74 -12.12
CA MET A 37 3.14 0.89 -11.19
C MET A 37 4.31 -0.06 -11.53
N SER A 38 4.45 -0.44 -12.81
CA SER A 38 5.30 -1.51 -13.35
C SER A 38 6.80 -1.21 -13.27
N SER A 39 7.19 -0.03 -12.80
CA SER A 39 8.57 0.45 -12.65
C SER A 39 9.07 0.47 -11.19
N ILE A 40 8.20 0.38 -10.18
CA ILE A 40 8.60 0.50 -8.76
C ILE A 40 8.83 -0.90 -8.18
N SER A 41 10.07 -1.17 -7.74
CA SER A 41 10.43 -2.41 -7.04
C SER A 41 10.61 -2.14 -5.54
N PHE A 42 9.71 -2.66 -4.73
CA PHE A 42 9.76 -2.71 -3.27
C PHE A 42 10.45 -4.00 -2.85
N LYS A 43 11.72 -3.94 -2.46
CA LYS A 43 12.50 -5.12 -2.07
C LYS A 43 11.79 -5.89 -0.95
N GLY A 44 11.16 -7.01 -1.31
CA GLY A 44 10.39 -7.87 -0.42
C GLY A 44 8.88 -7.56 -0.32
N TYR A 45 8.39 -6.43 -0.82
CA TYR A 45 6.96 -6.05 -0.76
C TYR A 45 6.28 -5.93 -2.13
N ASP A 46 7.05 -6.08 -3.21
CA ASP A 46 6.58 -5.97 -4.59
C ASP A 46 5.34 -6.79 -4.87
N ASP A 47 5.37 -8.06 -4.47
CA ASP A 47 4.28 -8.98 -4.75
C ASP A 47 3.04 -8.62 -3.93
N GLY A 48 3.23 -8.06 -2.73
CA GLY A 48 2.16 -7.56 -1.88
C GLY A 48 1.47 -6.34 -2.48
N ILE A 49 2.23 -5.39 -3.01
CA ILE A 49 1.68 -4.17 -3.64
C ILE A 49 1.03 -4.50 -4.98
N LYS A 50 1.67 -5.32 -5.82
CA LYS A 50 1.07 -5.80 -7.07
C LYS A 50 -0.24 -6.55 -6.81
N LEU A 51 -0.31 -7.31 -5.71
CA LEU A 51 -1.55 -7.96 -5.32
C LEU A 51 -2.58 -6.97 -4.80
N ALA A 52 -2.17 -5.97 -4.00
CA ALA A 52 -3.04 -4.89 -3.55
C ALA A 52 -3.64 -4.13 -4.74
N ASP A 53 -2.82 -3.77 -5.72
CA ASP A 53 -3.23 -3.10 -6.96
C ASP A 53 -4.23 -3.95 -7.75
N ARG A 54 -3.90 -5.23 -8.00
CA ARG A 54 -4.78 -6.17 -8.72
C ARG A 54 -6.15 -6.32 -8.06
N ASN A 55 -6.20 -6.26 -6.74
CA ASN A 55 -7.43 -6.43 -5.97
C ASN A 55 -8.14 -5.11 -5.62
N GLY A 56 -7.55 -3.95 -5.95
CA GLY A 56 -8.08 -2.65 -5.54
C GLY A 56 -8.00 -2.39 -4.03
N ASN A 57 -7.09 -3.07 -3.31
CA ASN A 57 -6.91 -2.95 -1.86
C ASN A 57 -5.94 -1.82 -1.49
N TYR A 58 -6.19 -0.63 -2.01
CA TYR A 58 -5.42 0.59 -1.74
C TYR A 58 -6.34 1.80 -1.83
N THR A 59 -5.91 2.92 -1.23
CA THR A 59 -6.64 4.18 -1.36
C THR A 59 -5.91 5.08 -2.35
N SER A 60 -6.61 5.53 -3.38
CA SER A 60 -6.07 6.46 -4.36
C SER A 60 -6.20 7.88 -3.84
N LEU A 61 -5.08 8.61 -3.78
CA LEU A 61 -5.00 9.97 -3.28
C LEU A 61 -5.09 10.99 -4.43
N ASN A 62 -4.20 10.88 -5.42
CA ASN A 62 -4.03 11.83 -6.54
C ASN A 62 -3.97 13.30 -6.07
N ILE A 63 -3.25 13.56 -4.97
CA ILE A 63 -3.13 14.89 -4.39
C ILE A 63 -1.84 15.49 -4.91
N ASN A 64 -1.95 16.53 -5.73
CA ASN A 64 -0.80 17.21 -6.34
C ASN A 64 -0.56 18.59 -5.68
N LYS A 65 0.70 18.85 -5.34
CA LYS A 65 1.18 20.15 -4.86
C LYS A 65 2.31 20.66 -5.73
N GLN A 66 2.17 21.90 -6.20
CA GLN A 66 3.26 22.60 -6.87
C GLN A 66 4.32 23.03 -5.83
N LEU A 67 5.57 22.60 -6.01
CA LEU A 67 6.70 22.94 -5.14
C LEU A 67 7.23 24.35 -5.47
N ASN A 68 7.51 24.60 -6.74
CA ASN A 68 7.92 25.89 -7.31
C ASN A 68 7.48 25.99 -8.79
N ALA A 69 8.00 26.92 -9.60
CA ALA A 69 7.60 27.03 -11.01
C ALA A 69 7.85 25.75 -11.83
N ASP A 70 8.87 24.97 -11.46
CA ASP A 70 9.42 23.88 -12.26
C ASP A 70 9.03 22.50 -11.75
N PHE A 71 8.75 22.33 -10.46
CA PHE A 71 8.52 21.03 -9.84
C PHE A 71 7.14 20.91 -9.19
N SER A 72 6.54 19.74 -9.33
CA SER A 72 5.33 19.33 -8.63
C SER A 72 5.50 17.95 -8.00
N LEU A 73 4.93 17.75 -6.82
CA LEU A 73 4.90 16.47 -6.14
C LEU A 73 3.46 16.00 -6.00
N GLU A 74 3.20 14.78 -6.42
CA GLU A 74 1.91 14.11 -6.31
C GLU A 74 2.02 12.91 -5.38
N LEU A 75 1.11 12.79 -4.41
CA LEU A 75 0.88 11.55 -3.69
C LEU A 75 -0.18 10.75 -4.45
N ASN A 76 0.18 9.53 -4.88
CA ASN A 76 -0.62 8.75 -5.81
C ASN A 76 -1.56 7.80 -5.06
N ASN A 77 -0.99 6.85 -4.32
CA ASN A 77 -1.73 5.81 -3.60
C ASN A 77 -1.17 5.63 -2.19
N VAL A 78 -2.01 5.15 -1.29
CA VAL A 78 -1.60 4.66 0.03
C VAL A 78 -2.06 3.22 0.20
N TYR A 79 -1.14 2.38 0.65
CA TYR A 79 -1.33 0.98 0.98
C TYR A 79 -1.17 0.81 2.48
N LEU A 80 -2.25 0.41 3.14
CA LEU A 80 -2.29 0.24 4.58
C LEU A 80 -2.16 -1.25 4.95
N GLY A 81 -1.21 -1.53 5.84
CA GLY A 81 -1.08 -2.79 6.56
C GLY A 81 -1.05 -2.55 8.06
N ILE A 82 -1.16 -3.63 8.85
CA ILE A 82 -1.21 -3.53 10.33
C ILE A 82 0.11 -2.96 10.87
N LYS A 83 1.22 -3.38 10.27
CA LYS A 83 2.57 -3.08 10.74
C LYS A 83 3.31 -2.14 9.80
N ARG A 84 2.69 -1.73 8.70
CA ARG A 84 3.36 -1.04 7.61
C ARG A 84 2.40 -0.14 6.86
N ILE A 85 2.89 1.00 6.43
CA ILE A 85 2.16 1.93 5.56
C ILE A 85 3.08 2.29 4.42
N ILE A 86 2.56 2.24 3.20
CA ILE A 86 3.31 2.59 2.00
C ILE A 86 2.56 3.70 1.27
N ILE A 87 3.21 4.83 1.00
CA ILE A 87 2.64 5.95 0.26
C ILE A 87 3.47 6.15 -1.00
N SER A 88 2.87 5.91 -2.17
CA SER A 88 3.54 6.15 -3.45
C SER A 88 3.42 7.62 -3.86
N TYR A 89 4.46 8.12 -4.54
CA TYR A 89 4.52 9.49 -5.00
C TYR A 89 5.16 9.60 -6.38
N THR A 90 4.88 10.72 -7.06
CA THR A 90 5.50 11.13 -8.32
C THR A 90 5.99 12.57 -8.19
N LEU A 91 7.29 12.78 -8.38
CA LEU A 91 7.89 14.09 -8.53
C LEU A 91 8.07 14.37 -10.03
N THR A 92 7.54 15.49 -10.50
CA THR A 92 7.56 15.87 -11.92
C THR A 92 8.28 17.20 -12.12
N SER A 93 9.17 17.27 -13.11
CA SER A 93 9.86 18.47 -13.57
C SER A 93 9.28 18.96 -14.89
N LYS A 94 8.66 20.16 -14.92
CA LYS A 94 8.14 20.82 -16.13
C LYS A 94 9.24 21.18 -17.14
N GLY A 95 10.47 21.40 -16.69
CA GLY A 95 11.65 21.67 -17.53
C GLY A 95 12.42 20.42 -17.99
N GLY A 96 11.89 19.22 -17.73
CA GLY A 96 12.45 17.95 -18.21
C GLY A 96 13.74 17.45 -17.53
N LYS A 97 14.22 18.08 -16.45
CA LYS A 97 15.40 17.60 -15.71
C LYS A 97 15.20 17.68 -14.21
N ILE A 98 14.91 16.54 -13.60
CA ILE A 98 15.26 16.27 -12.21
C ILE A 98 16.79 16.09 -12.18
N PRO A 99 17.53 16.71 -11.24
CA PRO A 99 18.97 16.52 -11.16
C PRO A 99 19.31 15.03 -11.10
N SER A 100 20.26 14.58 -11.92
CA SER A 100 20.59 13.14 -12.05
C SER A 100 21.18 12.54 -10.78
N ASP A 101 21.67 13.39 -9.89
CA ASP A 101 22.15 13.07 -8.55
C ASP A 101 21.03 13.09 -7.49
N TYR A 102 19.84 13.61 -7.81
CA TYR A 102 18.71 13.62 -6.88
C TYR A 102 18.17 12.21 -6.70
N LYS A 103 18.15 11.75 -5.44
CA LYS A 103 17.74 10.39 -5.09
C LYS A 103 16.48 10.39 -4.25
N ASN A 104 15.75 9.27 -4.24
CA ASN A 104 14.54 9.14 -3.43
C ASN A 104 14.86 9.24 -1.92
N GLU A 105 16.06 8.86 -1.50
CA GLU A 105 16.51 9.00 -0.12
C GLU A 105 16.54 10.46 0.34
N GLU A 106 16.73 11.42 -0.57
CA GLU A 106 16.60 12.85 -0.21
C GLU A 106 15.14 13.25 0.07
N ILE A 107 14.18 12.58 -0.58
CA ILE A 107 12.75 12.82 -0.36
C ILE A 107 12.33 12.30 1.01
N SER A 108 12.70 11.07 1.39
CA SER A 108 12.34 10.51 2.69
C SER A 108 12.99 11.22 3.85
N ASN A 109 14.27 11.60 3.73
CA ASN A 109 15.01 12.32 4.79
C ASN A 109 14.40 13.68 5.10
N LYS A 110 13.61 14.21 4.16
CA LYS A 110 12.90 15.48 4.26
C LYS A 110 11.42 15.30 4.54
N CYS A 111 10.94 14.06 4.64
CA CYS A 111 9.56 13.71 4.85
C CYS A 111 9.29 13.45 6.34
N SER A 112 8.15 13.92 6.83
CA SER A 112 7.59 13.56 8.11
C SER A 112 6.13 13.17 7.90
N ILE A 113 5.67 12.14 8.62
CA ILE A 113 4.29 11.67 8.49
C ILE A 113 3.66 11.71 9.87
N SER A 114 2.52 12.37 9.99
CA SER A 114 1.69 12.34 11.18
C SER A 114 0.42 11.55 10.89
N ILE A 115 0.02 10.70 11.81
CA ILE A 115 -1.23 9.94 11.74
C ILE A 115 -2.00 10.22 13.03
N ASP A 116 -3.21 10.75 12.89
CA ASP A 116 -4.06 11.14 14.02
C ASP A 116 -3.34 12.07 15.02
N GLY A 117 -2.49 12.96 14.51
CA GLY A 117 -1.69 13.90 15.30
C GLY A 117 -0.41 13.31 15.91
N LYS A 118 -0.15 12.01 15.77
CA LYS A 118 1.10 11.38 16.19
C LYS A 118 2.13 11.40 15.08
N LYS A 119 3.30 11.96 15.37
CA LYS A 119 4.39 12.14 14.40
C LYS A 119 5.28 10.89 14.30
N TYR A 120 5.61 10.52 13.07
CA TYR A 120 6.49 9.43 12.66
C TYR A 120 7.60 10.00 11.78
N ASP A 121 8.79 10.16 12.37
CA ASP A 121 9.93 10.88 11.75
C ASP A 121 10.95 9.97 11.04
N ILE A 122 10.87 8.66 11.28
CA ILE A 122 11.66 7.64 10.58
C ILE A 122 10.82 7.09 9.42
N VAL A 123 10.93 7.74 8.28
CA VAL A 123 10.31 7.29 7.03
C VAL A 123 11.40 6.65 6.19
N ASP A 124 11.33 5.34 6.00
CA ASP A 124 12.27 4.62 5.13
C ASP A 124 11.82 4.77 3.67
N VAL A 125 12.78 4.77 2.74
CA VAL A 125 12.47 4.58 1.31
C VAL A 125 12.52 3.10 1.03
N THR A 126 11.46 2.57 0.43
CA THR A 126 11.43 1.15 0.02
C THR A 126 12.11 0.88 -1.30
N LEU A 127 12.19 1.88 -2.20
CA LEU A 127 13.18 2.09 -3.27
C LEU A 127 12.58 3.01 -4.35
N ALA A 128 13.47 3.79 -4.96
CA ALA A 128 13.27 4.63 -6.13
C ALA A 128 13.00 3.81 -7.40
N SER A 129 12.07 4.22 -8.26
CA SER A 129 12.34 4.02 -9.68
C SER A 129 13.51 4.96 -10.06
N ASN A 130 14.40 4.51 -10.96
CA ASN A 130 15.33 5.43 -11.59
C ASN A 130 14.53 6.54 -12.27
N VAL A 131 15.08 7.77 -12.34
CA VAL A 131 14.49 8.88 -13.12
C VAL A 131 14.02 8.33 -14.46
N ILE A 132 12.70 8.33 -14.67
CA ILE A 132 12.10 7.83 -15.91
C ILE A 132 12.37 8.90 -16.97
N GLU A 133 12.73 8.48 -18.20
CA GLU A 133 12.92 9.40 -19.32
C GLU A 133 11.75 10.38 -19.41
N GLY A 134 12.01 11.68 -19.25
CA GLY A 134 10.97 12.73 -19.27
C GLY A 134 10.94 13.67 -18.07
N GLY A 135 11.80 13.47 -17.06
CA GLY A 135 11.87 14.36 -15.89
C GLY A 135 10.84 14.04 -14.82
N THR A 136 10.47 12.76 -14.70
CA THR A 136 9.65 12.22 -13.61
C THR A 136 10.48 11.27 -12.74
N LEU A 137 10.20 11.30 -11.45
CA LEU A 137 10.75 10.40 -10.45
C LEU A 137 9.58 9.79 -9.68
N GLU A 138 9.48 8.47 -9.71
CA GLU A 138 8.46 7.75 -8.96
C GLU A 138 9.10 7.03 -7.77
N GLY A 139 8.38 6.98 -6.67
CA GLY A 139 8.90 6.41 -5.45
C GLY A 139 7.81 6.06 -4.47
N ALA A 140 8.25 5.58 -3.31
CA ALA A 140 7.37 5.32 -2.19
C ALA A 140 8.05 5.55 -0.85
N LEU A 141 7.24 6.02 0.09
CA LEU A 141 7.56 6.20 1.49
C LEU A 141 7.05 4.97 2.26
N LEU A 142 7.88 4.40 3.12
CA LEU A 142 7.52 3.30 4.01
C LEU A 142 7.59 3.78 5.46
N LEU A 143 6.50 3.56 6.20
CA LEU A 143 6.55 3.47 7.65
C LEU A 143 6.46 2.00 8.02
N ASP A 144 7.38 1.53 8.85
CA ASP A 144 7.39 0.17 9.39
C ASP A 144 7.33 0.23 10.92
N GLU A 145 6.43 -0.57 11.51
CA GLU A 145 6.24 -0.70 12.95
C GLU A 145 7.54 -1.04 13.67
N SER A 146 8.48 -1.74 13.03
CA SER A 146 9.78 -2.07 13.64
C SER A 146 10.61 -0.86 14.06
N ASN A 147 10.37 0.32 13.48
CA ASN A 147 11.02 1.57 13.85
C ASN A 147 10.38 2.27 15.07
N TYR A 148 9.17 1.87 15.45
CA TYR A 148 8.33 2.57 16.44
C TYR A 148 7.81 1.64 17.56
N GLY A 149 7.78 0.33 17.34
CA GLY A 149 7.22 -0.64 18.27
C GLY A 149 5.74 -0.36 18.58
N THR A 150 5.40 -0.39 19.87
CA THR A 150 4.03 -0.14 20.37
C THR A 150 3.50 1.25 20.06
N ASP A 151 4.35 2.17 19.63
CA ASP A 151 3.93 3.50 19.22
C ASP A 151 3.28 3.53 17.84
N PHE A 152 3.42 2.49 17.03
CA PHE A 152 2.76 2.38 15.73
C PHE A 152 1.30 1.98 15.90
N VAL A 153 0.40 2.95 15.82
CA VAL A 153 -1.04 2.73 15.99
C VAL A 153 -1.77 3.38 14.82
N LEU A 154 -2.71 2.63 14.25
CA LEU A 154 -3.63 3.07 13.20
C LEU A 154 -5.05 2.98 13.75
N SER A 155 -5.83 4.05 13.57
CA SER A 155 -7.27 4.02 13.83
C SER A 155 -8.02 3.50 12.61
N GLU A 156 -9.27 3.07 12.79
CA GLU A 156 -10.14 2.64 11.68
C GLU A 156 -10.30 3.73 10.62
N ASN A 157 -10.25 5.00 11.05
CA ASN A 157 -10.33 6.14 10.17
C ASN A 157 -9.20 7.12 10.50
N SER A 158 -8.07 6.90 9.84
CA SER A 158 -6.82 7.61 10.15
C SER A 158 -6.69 8.87 9.30
N VAL A 159 -6.41 10.00 9.96
CA VAL A 159 -6.06 11.27 9.30
C VAL A 159 -4.55 11.33 9.15
N PHE A 160 -4.09 11.38 7.90
CA PHE A 160 -2.69 11.50 7.53
C PHE A 160 -2.33 12.94 7.23
N ASN A 161 -1.19 13.37 7.76
CA ASN A 161 -0.50 14.57 7.33
C ASN A 161 0.92 14.19 6.90
N VAL A 162 1.23 14.37 5.62
CA VAL A 162 2.55 14.10 5.04
C VAL A 162 3.20 15.44 4.72
N SER A 163 4.27 15.76 5.42
CA SER A 163 4.99 17.03 5.30
C SER A 163 6.37 16.81 4.69
N PHE A 164 6.75 17.65 3.73
CA PHE A 164 8.10 17.70 3.18
C PHE A 164 8.75 19.05 3.49
N ASN A 165 9.91 19.04 4.13
CA ASN A 165 10.67 20.24 4.46
C ASN A 165 11.91 20.36 3.56
N ASN A 166 12.13 21.55 2.98
CA ASN A 166 13.34 21.85 2.20
C ASN A 166 13.58 20.90 1.00
N LEU A 167 12.52 20.35 0.42
CA LEU A 167 12.57 19.44 -0.73
C LEU A 167 13.21 20.14 -1.94
N LEU A 168 14.13 19.49 -2.65
CA LEU A 168 14.88 20.12 -3.77
C LEU A 168 15.54 21.47 -3.40
N ASN A 169 15.92 21.67 -2.13
CA ASN A 169 16.46 22.93 -1.60
C ASN A 169 15.50 24.13 -1.72
N ILE A 170 14.20 23.85 -1.84
CA ILE A 170 13.14 24.85 -1.81
C ILE A 170 12.79 25.07 -0.34
N ASN A 171 13.18 26.21 0.23
CA ASN A 171 12.94 26.56 1.64
C ASN A 171 11.45 26.88 1.90
N LYS A 172 10.61 25.85 1.80
CA LYS A 172 9.15 25.89 1.97
C LYS A 172 8.68 24.52 2.45
N ASP A 173 7.76 24.53 3.41
CA ASP A 173 7.06 23.32 3.84
C ASP A 173 5.92 22.99 2.88
N ILE A 174 5.79 21.72 2.54
CA ILE A 174 4.77 21.19 1.65
C ILE A 174 4.00 20.11 2.39
N ASP A 175 2.75 20.42 2.70
CA ASP A 175 1.88 19.54 3.47
C ASP A 175 0.77 18.95 2.59
N PHE A 176 0.57 17.65 2.75
CA PHE A 176 -0.54 16.89 2.21
C PHE A 176 -1.38 16.39 3.37
N GLU A 177 -2.68 16.64 3.35
CA GLU A 177 -3.62 16.14 4.34
C GLU A 177 -4.67 15.30 3.64
N PHE A 178 -4.91 14.10 4.16
CA PHE A 178 -5.90 13.18 3.63
C PHE A 178 -6.35 12.19 4.70
N GLN A 179 -7.52 11.60 4.48
CA GLN A 179 -8.14 10.66 5.40
C GLN A 179 -8.26 9.30 4.71
N VAL A 180 -7.98 8.23 5.45
CA VAL A 180 -7.98 6.87 4.91
C VAL A 180 -8.66 5.94 5.89
N ASP A 181 -9.65 5.20 5.39
CA ASP A 181 -10.24 4.09 6.12
C ASP A 181 -9.29 2.89 6.09
N MET A 182 -9.06 2.30 7.26
CA MET A 182 -8.23 1.11 7.37
C MET A 182 -8.90 -0.03 6.59
N PRO A 183 -8.19 -0.69 5.66
CA PRO A 183 -8.76 -1.81 4.94
C PRO A 183 -9.09 -2.92 5.93
N ASN A 184 -10.17 -3.66 5.67
CA ASN A 184 -10.55 -4.82 6.47
C ASN A 184 -9.32 -5.70 6.72
N ILE A 185 -8.95 -5.96 7.96
CA ILE A 185 -7.87 -6.88 8.30
C ILE A 185 -8.50 -8.22 8.67
N SER A 186 -8.03 -9.31 8.05
CA SER A 186 -8.43 -10.65 8.48
C SER A 186 -7.46 -11.14 9.53
N LYS A 187 -7.94 -11.59 10.68
CA LYS A 187 -7.11 -12.15 11.74
C LYS A 187 -7.65 -13.49 12.21
N ASP A 188 -6.89 -14.53 11.94
CA ASP A 188 -7.23 -15.90 12.30
C ASP A 188 -6.39 -16.34 13.50
N GLN A 189 -7.03 -16.68 14.61
CA GLN A 189 -6.36 -17.28 15.77
C GLN A 189 -6.22 -18.79 15.52
N ILE A 190 -4.99 -19.29 15.43
CA ILE A 190 -4.74 -20.70 15.07
C ILE A 190 -4.03 -21.52 16.15
N ASN A 191 -3.36 -20.90 17.12
CA ASN A 191 -2.61 -21.58 18.20
C ASN A 191 -1.91 -22.88 17.76
N PHE A 192 -1.03 -22.77 16.75
CA PHE A 192 -0.36 -23.92 16.13
C PHE A 192 1.06 -24.11 16.65
N ASP A 193 1.36 -25.29 17.19
CA ASP A 193 2.67 -25.65 17.73
C ASP A 193 3.51 -26.46 16.73
N PHE A 194 4.79 -26.13 16.59
CA PHE A 194 5.74 -26.92 15.81
C PHE A 194 7.14 -26.90 16.43
N LYS A 195 8.01 -27.82 15.97
CA LYS A 195 9.42 -27.87 16.36
C LYS A 195 10.29 -27.55 15.14
N TYR A 196 11.32 -26.73 15.35
CA TYR A 196 12.33 -26.43 14.34
C TYR A 196 13.69 -26.24 15.00
N LYS A 197 14.73 -26.92 14.49
CA LYS A 197 16.10 -26.91 15.07
C LYS A 197 16.10 -27.11 16.60
N ASN A 198 15.35 -28.11 17.09
CA ASN A 198 15.16 -28.47 18.50
C ASN A 198 14.51 -27.38 19.40
N LYS A 199 13.94 -26.33 18.81
CA LYS A 199 13.17 -25.30 19.54
C LYS A 199 11.68 -25.46 19.24
N LYS A 200 10.84 -25.30 20.26
CA LYS A 200 9.39 -25.27 20.11
C LYS A 200 8.95 -23.83 19.78
N TYR A 201 8.13 -23.70 18.75
CA TYR A 201 7.51 -22.45 18.34
C TYR A 201 5.98 -22.61 18.35
N THR A 202 5.27 -21.52 18.65
CA THR A 202 3.82 -21.46 18.60
C THR A 202 3.41 -20.27 17.76
N ILE A 203 2.69 -20.50 16.66
CA ILE A 203 2.02 -19.46 15.89
C ILE A 203 0.68 -19.19 16.59
N LYS A 204 0.47 -17.96 17.05
CA LYS A 204 -0.74 -17.53 17.73
C LYS A 204 -1.82 -17.13 16.73
N SER A 205 -1.45 -16.32 15.76
CA SER A 205 -2.38 -15.85 14.74
C SER A 205 -1.72 -15.68 13.38
N ILE A 206 -2.58 -15.67 12.37
CA ILE A 206 -2.27 -15.20 11.03
C ILE A 206 -3.06 -13.91 10.81
N GLU A 207 -2.39 -12.88 10.35
CA GLU A 207 -2.98 -11.59 10.00
C GLU A 207 -2.79 -11.36 8.51
N LEU A 208 -3.88 -11.07 7.80
CA LEU A 208 -3.91 -10.74 6.38
C LEU A 208 -4.32 -9.28 6.26
N ASP A 209 -3.42 -8.44 5.78
CA ASP A 209 -3.70 -7.05 5.44
C ASP A 209 -3.54 -6.83 3.93
N SER A 210 -3.52 -5.58 3.46
CA SER A 210 -3.46 -5.30 2.02
C SER A 210 -2.10 -5.59 1.39
N ILE A 211 -1.02 -5.55 2.17
CA ILE A 211 0.36 -5.60 1.66
C ILE A 211 1.16 -6.80 2.17
N THR A 212 0.77 -7.37 3.31
CA THR A 212 1.48 -8.46 3.95
C THR A 212 0.57 -9.52 4.55
N THR A 213 1.13 -10.72 4.61
CA THR A 213 0.65 -11.80 5.48
C THR A 213 1.60 -11.89 6.66
N THR A 214 1.09 -11.76 7.89
CA THR A 214 1.90 -11.77 9.10
C THR A 214 1.56 -12.95 10.00
N LEU A 215 2.56 -13.74 10.34
CA LEU A 215 2.47 -14.82 11.32
C LEU A 215 2.96 -14.29 12.66
N ASN A 216 2.09 -14.28 13.68
CA ASN A 216 2.45 -13.85 15.03
C ASN A 216 2.79 -15.06 15.90
N PHE A 217 3.87 -14.97 16.67
CA PHE A 217 4.43 -16.03 17.50
C PHE A 217 4.30 -15.70 18.98
N SER A 218 4.19 -16.74 19.82
CA SER A 218 4.13 -16.57 21.28
C SER A 218 5.42 -16.04 21.90
N LYS A 219 6.55 -16.19 21.21
CA LYS A 219 7.89 -15.79 21.66
C LYS A 219 8.67 -15.23 20.47
N ALA A 220 9.75 -14.51 20.78
CA ALA A 220 10.66 -14.00 19.76
C ALA A 220 11.09 -15.10 18.77
N VAL A 221 11.01 -14.79 17.48
CA VAL A 221 11.24 -15.73 16.39
C VAL A 221 12.37 -15.23 15.49
N ASN A 222 13.21 -16.16 15.01
CA ASN A 222 14.24 -15.89 14.03
C ASN A 222 14.37 -17.12 13.12
N ILE A 223 13.40 -17.25 12.22
CA ILE A 223 13.32 -18.34 11.25
C ILE A 223 13.26 -17.71 9.86
N LYS A 224 14.32 -17.87 9.07
CA LYS A 224 14.41 -17.30 7.71
C LYS A 224 13.90 -18.26 6.64
N ASP A 225 13.85 -19.56 6.93
CA ASP A 225 13.53 -20.61 5.96
C ASP A 225 12.02 -20.83 5.79
N MET A 226 11.17 -19.91 6.30
CA MET A 226 9.73 -20.00 6.12
C MET A 226 9.31 -19.38 4.80
N LYS A 227 8.28 -19.97 4.19
CA LYS A 227 7.66 -19.49 2.96
C LYS A 227 6.17 -19.75 2.98
N ILE A 228 5.42 -18.95 2.23
CA ILE A 228 4.00 -19.19 1.95
C ILE A 228 3.87 -19.59 0.49
N VAL A 229 3.05 -20.61 0.22
CA VAL A 229 2.72 -21.05 -1.14
C VAL A 229 1.22 -20.88 -1.37
N GLN A 230 0.85 -20.17 -2.43
CA GLN A 230 -0.53 -19.99 -2.88
C GLN A 230 -0.57 -20.01 -4.41
N ASN A 231 -1.48 -20.76 -5.02
CA ASN A 231 -1.62 -20.84 -6.49
C ASN A 231 -0.31 -21.13 -7.25
N ASN A 232 0.55 -22.00 -6.71
CA ASN A 232 1.91 -22.30 -7.23
C ASN A 232 2.92 -21.14 -7.19
N GLU A 233 2.54 -19.98 -6.66
CA GLU A 233 3.47 -18.91 -6.32
C GLU A 233 4.06 -19.18 -4.93
N THR A 234 5.35 -18.89 -4.77
CA THR A 234 6.07 -19.01 -3.50
C THR A 234 6.48 -17.62 -3.05
N TYR A 235 6.12 -17.27 -1.83
CA TYR A 235 6.46 -16.01 -1.19
C TYR A 235 7.42 -16.28 -0.03
N ASP A 236 8.63 -15.76 -0.14
CA ASP A 236 9.63 -15.84 0.92
C ASP A 236 9.34 -14.81 2.02
N ALA A 237 9.87 -15.07 3.22
CA ALA A 237 9.77 -14.14 4.33
C ALA A 237 10.47 -12.81 3.99
N ILE A 238 9.78 -11.70 4.26
CA ILE A 238 10.35 -10.36 4.12
C ILE A 238 11.31 -10.14 5.27
N THR A 239 12.55 -9.74 4.97
CA THR A 239 13.70 -9.75 5.89
C THR A 239 13.33 -9.21 7.28
N VAL A 240 13.17 -10.13 8.24
CA VAL A 240 13.00 -9.85 9.66
C VAL A 240 14.39 -9.68 10.26
N SER A 241 15.04 -8.53 10.01
CA SER A 241 16.21 -8.17 10.80
C SER A 241 15.73 -7.47 12.07
N ASN A 242 15.51 -8.21 13.15
CA ASN A 242 15.89 -7.79 14.50
C ASN A 242 15.63 -8.88 15.55
N LYS A 243 16.56 -9.01 16.50
CA LYS A 243 16.41 -9.88 17.67
C LYS A 243 15.24 -9.36 18.52
N GLY A 244 14.25 -10.21 18.80
CA GLY A 244 13.18 -9.89 19.76
C GLY A 244 11.79 -9.74 19.17
N GLN A 245 11.61 -9.75 17.85
CA GLN A 245 10.27 -9.67 17.25
C GLN A 245 9.49 -10.98 17.39
N HIS A 246 8.20 -10.83 17.68
CA HIS A 246 7.25 -11.93 17.85
C HIS A 246 6.47 -12.23 16.55
N TYR A 247 7.03 -11.93 15.37
CA TYR A 247 6.32 -12.15 14.12
C TYR A 247 7.26 -12.38 12.92
N ILE A 248 6.70 -12.95 11.84
CA ILE A 248 7.32 -13.04 10.52
C ILE A 248 6.31 -12.53 9.50
N SER A 249 6.74 -11.66 8.58
CA SER A 249 5.89 -11.17 7.48
C SER A 249 6.31 -11.76 6.14
N PHE A 250 5.32 -11.90 5.27
CA PHE A 250 5.42 -12.32 3.87
C PHE A 250 4.67 -11.30 3.02
N PRO A 251 4.90 -11.26 1.70
CA PRO A 251 3.95 -10.61 0.79
C PRO A 251 2.49 -11.01 1.07
N ALA A 252 1.56 -10.10 0.79
CA ALA A 252 0.14 -10.41 0.89
C ALA A 252 -0.21 -11.61 0.01
N VAL A 253 -1.12 -12.43 0.51
CA VAL A 253 -1.75 -13.52 -0.25
C VAL A 253 -3.18 -13.15 -0.60
N GLN A 254 -3.70 -13.74 -1.67
CA GLN A 254 -5.07 -13.48 -2.11
C GLN A 254 -6.06 -14.02 -1.08
N ARG A 255 -6.96 -13.16 -0.61
CA ARG A 255 -7.97 -13.52 0.37
C ARG A 255 -8.99 -14.49 -0.22
N GLY A 256 -9.49 -15.38 0.64
CA GLY A 256 -10.45 -16.41 0.24
C GLY A 256 -9.83 -17.56 -0.56
N ILE A 257 -8.54 -17.51 -0.88
CA ILE A 257 -7.81 -18.61 -1.51
C ILE A 257 -6.94 -19.29 -0.44
N PRO A 258 -7.03 -20.63 -0.28
CA PRO A 258 -6.15 -21.35 0.62
C PRO A 258 -4.68 -21.15 0.27
N PHE A 259 -3.86 -20.82 1.25
CA PHE A 259 -2.40 -20.83 1.16
C PHE A 259 -1.84 -21.83 2.17
N THR A 260 -0.60 -22.27 1.94
CA THR A 260 0.10 -23.21 2.80
C THR A 260 1.42 -22.61 3.29
N ILE A 261 1.64 -22.70 4.60
CA ILE A 261 2.86 -22.27 5.27
C ILE A 261 3.83 -23.45 5.29
N TYR A 262 5.07 -23.20 4.88
CA TYR A 262 6.17 -24.15 4.90
C TYR A 262 7.34 -23.63 5.71
N ILE A 263 8.15 -24.57 6.21
CA ILE A 263 9.50 -24.32 6.71
C ILE A 263 10.46 -25.27 6.03
N GLY A 264 11.40 -24.75 5.23
CA GLY A 264 12.15 -25.56 4.28
C GLY A 264 11.21 -26.32 3.33
N ASN A 265 11.20 -27.64 3.41
CA ASN A 265 10.33 -28.53 2.61
C ASN A 265 9.16 -29.11 3.41
N GLU A 266 9.04 -28.78 4.70
CA GLU A 266 7.99 -29.32 5.56
C GLU A 266 6.76 -28.41 5.52
N LYS A 267 5.60 -29.02 5.24
CA LYS A 267 4.30 -28.37 5.34
C LYS A 267 3.93 -28.22 6.80
N LEU A 268 3.69 -26.99 7.25
CA LEU A 268 3.28 -26.69 8.62
C LEU A 268 1.76 -26.58 8.76
N HIS A 269 1.15 -25.72 7.96
CA HIS A 269 -0.27 -25.37 8.09
C HIS A 269 -0.85 -24.97 6.74
N THR A 270 -2.09 -25.35 6.45
CA THR A 270 -2.86 -24.82 5.31
C THR A 270 -4.01 -24.01 5.86
N SER A 271 -4.16 -22.77 5.40
CA SER A 271 -5.31 -21.95 5.78
C SER A 271 -6.58 -22.60 5.25
N THR A 272 -7.52 -22.93 6.12
CA THR A 272 -8.83 -23.46 5.76
C THR A 272 -9.83 -22.30 5.72
N HIS A 273 -9.97 -21.62 4.58
CA HIS A 273 -10.97 -20.55 4.46
C HIS A 273 -12.37 -21.17 4.21
N GLU A 274 -13.12 -21.46 5.27
CA GLU A 274 -14.58 -21.37 5.24
C GLU A 274 -14.97 -19.98 5.74
N ARG A 275 -15.37 -19.10 4.81
CA ARG A 275 -16.11 -17.82 4.96
C ARG A 275 -15.99 -17.06 6.29
N ILE A 276 -15.39 -15.87 6.24
CA ILE A 276 -15.85 -14.73 7.05
C ILE A 276 -16.09 -13.56 6.08
N TYR A 277 -17.35 -13.38 5.70
CA TYR A 277 -17.82 -12.09 5.18
C TYR A 277 -17.81 -11.08 6.32
N ALA A 278 -17.49 -9.84 5.98
CA ALA A 278 -17.55 -8.63 6.78
C ALA A 278 -18.35 -8.75 8.09
N HIS A 279 -17.66 -8.60 9.22
CA HIS A 279 -18.29 -7.94 10.34
C HIS A 279 -18.43 -6.47 9.95
N THR A 280 -19.56 -6.09 9.36
CA THR A 280 -20.09 -4.75 9.56
C THR A 280 -20.41 -4.65 11.05
N PHE A 281 -19.69 -3.82 11.78
CA PHE A 281 -20.13 -3.40 13.10
C PHE A 281 -21.36 -2.49 12.89
N ASP A 282 -22.48 -2.84 13.53
CA ASP A 282 -23.68 -2.00 13.64
C ASP A 282 -23.42 -0.73 14.45
#